data_AF-A0AA88LSI6-F1
#
_entry.id   AF-A0AA88LSI6-F1
#
_cell.length_a   1.000
_cell.length_b   1.000
_cell.length_c   1.000
_cell.angle_alpha   90.00
_cell.angle_beta   90.00
_cell.angle_gamma   90.00
#
_symmetry.space_group_name_H-M   'P 1'
#
loop_
_entity.id
_entity.type
_entity.pdbx_description
1 polymer ?
#
loop_
_entity_poly.entity_id
_entity_poly.type
_entity_poly.pdbx_seq_one_letter_code
_entity_poly.pdbx_strand_id
1 'polypeptide(L)'
;MDFKILLLILCITFTAVQGFIPPCCIATAPIRGGLLKRVEKFTIQKINGRCDINALVLHVNGKRYCAPVKQKKLLQKLRPTLKEHENN
;
A
#
# COMPACT_ATOMS: atom_id res chain seq x y z
N MET A 1 23.38 -30.88 23.55
CA MET A 1 22.26 -30.01 23.11
C MET A 1 21.66 -30.64 21.87
N ASP A 2 20.38 -30.94 21.90
CA ASP A 2 19.72 -31.69 20.83
C ASP A 2 19.55 -30.81 19.56
N PHE A 3 20.08 -31.27 18.42
CA PHE A 3 20.03 -30.53 17.16
C PHE A 3 18.58 -30.24 16.71
N LYS A 4 17.61 -31.07 17.10
CA LYS A 4 16.19 -30.84 16.80
C LYS A 4 15.65 -29.66 17.58
N ILE A 5 16.06 -29.50 18.84
CA ILE A 5 15.67 -28.37 19.69
C ILE A 5 16.24 -27.07 19.11
N LEU A 6 17.50 -27.11 18.66
CA LEU A 6 18.14 -25.95 18.02
C LEU A 6 17.42 -25.55 16.72
N LEU A 7 17.02 -26.52 15.89
CA LEU A 7 16.28 -26.28 14.65
C LEU A 7 14.89 -25.68 14.90
N LEU A 8 14.19 -26.16 15.93
CA LEU A 8 12.88 -25.63 16.32
C LEU A 8 12.97 -24.19 16.79
N ILE A 9 13.98 -23.86 17.62
CA ILE A 9 14.22 -22.49 18.09
C ILE A 9 14.56 -21.55 16.91
N LEU A 10 15.35 -22.01 15.94
CA LEU A 10 15.65 -21.25 14.73
C LEU A 10 14.40 -20.98 13.88
N CYS A 11 13.53 -21.98 13.69
CA CYS A 11 12.29 -21.79 12.94
C CYS A 11 11.34 -20.78 13.61
N ILE A 12 11.16 -20.87 14.94
CA ILE A 12 10.25 -19.98 15.68
C ILE A 12 10.77 -18.54 15.68
N THR A 13 12.09 -18.37 15.82
CA THR A 13 12.70 -17.03 15.76
C THR A 13 12.65 -16.45 14.35
N PHE A 14 12.89 -17.24 13.30
CA PHE A 14 12.87 -16.78 11.92
C PHE A 14 11.47 -16.37 11.44
N THR A 15 10.41 -17.08 11.85
CA THR A 15 9.02 -16.71 11.51
C THR A 15 8.54 -15.48 12.27
N ALA A 16 9.08 -15.20 13.46
CA ALA A 16 8.73 -14.03 14.26
C ALA A 16 9.30 -12.70 13.70
N VAL A 17 10.38 -12.75 12.90
CA VAL A 17 11.03 -11.53 12.35
C VAL A 17 10.48 -11.07 11.01
N GLN A 18 9.52 -11.81 10.41
CA GLN A 18 8.77 -11.30 9.26
C GLN A 18 7.75 -10.27 9.75
N GLY A 19 8.27 -9.10 10.13
CA GLY A 19 7.46 -7.92 10.42
C GLY A 19 6.56 -7.66 9.23
N PHE A 20 5.26 -7.75 9.46
CA PHE A 20 4.22 -7.41 8.48
C PHE A 20 4.23 -5.89 8.30
N ILE A 21 5.24 -5.38 7.59
CA ILE A 21 5.35 -3.95 7.31
C ILE A 21 4.16 -3.59 6.43
N PRO A 22 3.21 -2.77 6.92
CA PRO A 22 2.13 -2.31 6.06
C PRO A 22 2.78 -1.56 4.88
N PRO A 23 2.36 -1.82 3.64
CA PRO A 23 2.95 -1.19 2.46
C PRO A 23 2.57 0.30 2.43
N CYS A 24 3.30 1.12 3.20
CA CYS A 24 3.12 2.56 3.27
C CYS A 24 3.81 3.24 2.07
N CYS A 25 3.16 4.26 1.53
CA CYS A 25 3.81 5.25 0.69
C CYS A 25 4.73 6.12 1.53
N ILE A 26 5.99 6.25 1.11
CA ILE A 26 7.01 7.12 1.72
C ILE A 26 7.09 8.46 0.99
N ALA A 27 6.81 8.46 -0.32
CA ALA A 27 6.78 9.65 -1.17
C ALA A 27 5.58 9.61 -2.11
N THR A 28 5.19 10.78 -2.62
CA THR A 28 4.10 10.90 -3.61
C THR A 28 4.61 11.61 -4.85
N ALA A 29 4.15 11.16 -6.02
CA ALA A 29 4.44 11.78 -7.30
C ALA A 29 3.14 12.05 -8.06
N PRO A 30 3.00 13.21 -8.72
CA PRO A 30 1.80 13.51 -9.51
C PRO A 30 1.67 12.53 -10.69
N ILE A 31 0.54 11.83 -10.74
CA ILE A 31 0.21 10.86 -11.78
C ILE A 31 -0.51 11.56 -12.94
N ARG A 32 -0.06 11.30 -14.17
CA ARG A 32 -0.69 11.85 -15.39
C ARG A 32 -2.07 11.22 -15.64
N GLY A 33 -2.96 11.98 -16.30
CA GLY A 33 -4.33 11.55 -16.59
C GLY A 33 -4.45 10.22 -17.35
N GLY A 34 -3.51 9.93 -18.27
CA GLY A 34 -3.50 8.65 -18.99
C GLY A 34 -3.31 7.42 -18.08
N LEU A 35 -2.55 7.56 -17.00
CA LEU A 35 -2.38 6.49 -16.01
C LEU A 35 -3.58 6.43 -15.04
N LEU A 36 -4.14 7.58 -14.64
CA LEU A 36 -5.38 7.64 -13.84
C LEU A 36 -6.56 6.93 -14.53
N LYS A 37 -6.64 7.02 -15.86
CA LYS A 37 -7.64 6.30 -16.65
C LYS A 37 -7.48 4.78 -16.60
N ARG A 38 -6.36 4.21 -16.15
CA ARG A 38 -6.14 2.75 -16.05
C ARG A 38 -6.20 2.24 -14.62
N VAL A 39 -6.51 3.10 -13.65
CA VAL A 39 -6.65 2.70 -12.25
C VAL A 39 -7.82 1.73 -12.10
N GLU A 40 -7.55 0.62 -11.45
CA GLU A 40 -8.53 -0.43 -11.14
C GLU A 40 -9.11 -0.25 -9.74
N LYS A 41 -8.26 0.18 -8.80
CA LYS A 41 -8.60 0.37 -7.38
C LYS A 41 -7.79 1.53 -6.82
N PHE A 42 -8.34 2.20 -5.81
CA PHE A 42 -7.60 3.19 -5.05
C PHE A 42 -7.93 3.10 -3.57
N THR A 43 -6.98 3.53 -2.74
CA THR A 43 -7.11 3.60 -1.28
C THR A 43 -6.48 4.90 -0.79
N ILE A 44 -7.05 5.50 0.25
CA ILE A 44 -6.43 6.64 0.92
C ILE A 44 -5.61 6.14 2.10
N GLN A 45 -4.30 6.33 2.02
CA GLN A 45 -3.42 6.21 3.17
C GLN A 45 -3.53 7.49 3.99
N LYS A 46 -3.92 7.35 5.25
CA LYS A 46 -3.92 8.42 6.24
C LYS A 46 -2.74 8.27 7.19
N ILE A 47 -2.27 9.39 7.74
CA ILE A 47 -1.32 9.39 8.84
C ILE A 47 -2.02 8.79 10.07
N ASN A 48 -1.48 7.69 10.60
CA ASN A 48 -2.09 6.93 11.70
C ASN A 48 -1.06 6.30 12.66
N GLY A 49 0.15 6.85 12.72
CA GLY A 49 1.26 6.33 13.53
C GLY A 49 1.95 5.07 12.96
N ARG A 50 1.38 4.44 11.92
CA ARG A 50 2.04 3.38 11.12
C ARG A 50 2.60 3.90 9.80
N CYS A 51 1.90 4.83 9.16
CA CYS A 51 2.40 5.56 8.00
C CYS A 51 2.51 7.06 8.33
N ASP A 52 3.58 7.70 7.86
CA ASP A 52 3.91 9.08 8.23
C ASP A 52 3.38 10.15 7.27
N ILE A 53 2.86 9.75 6.10
CA ILE A 53 2.33 10.68 5.11
C ILE A 53 0.93 10.29 4.64
N ASN A 54 0.16 11.30 4.26
CA ASN A 54 -1.10 11.11 3.55
C ASN A 54 -0.83 10.87 2.06
N ALA A 55 -1.33 9.75 1.52
CA ALA A 55 -1.12 9.40 0.12
C ALA A 55 -2.39 8.79 -0.50
N LEU A 56 -2.60 9.08 -1.78
CA LEU A 56 -3.55 8.36 -2.61
C LEU A 56 -2.82 7.17 -3.23
N VAL A 57 -3.13 5.96 -2.78
CA VAL A 57 -2.57 4.73 -3.31
C VAL A 57 -3.43 4.28 -4.48
N LEU A 58 -2.82 4.13 -5.65
CA LEU A 58 -3.49 3.68 -6.87
C LEU A 58 -2.97 2.31 -7.26
N HIS A 59 -3.86 1.43 -7.68
CA HIS A 59 -3.51 0.11 -8.22
C HIS A 59 -3.80 0.09 -9.72
N VAL A 60 -2.76 -0.20 -10.51
CA VAL A 60 -2.83 -0.30 -11.97
C VAL A 60 -2.08 -1.57 -12.37
N ASN A 61 -2.75 -2.53 -13.02
CA ASN A 61 -2.15 -3.77 -13.50
C ASN A 61 -1.33 -4.49 -12.41
N GLY A 62 -1.87 -4.61 -11.19
CA GLY A 62 -1.19 -5.24 -10.06
C GLY A 62 -0.03 -4.42 -9.43
N LYS A 63 0.31 -3.25 -9.97
CA LYS A 63 1.33 -2.35 -9.40
C LYS A 63 0.69 -1.24 -8.56
N ARG A 64 1.38 -0.84 -7.49
CA ARG A 64 0.98 0.28 -6.62
C ARG A 64 1.71 1.56 -6.99
N TYR A 65 0.98 2.67 -7.04
CA TYR A 65 1.51 4.01 -7.27
C TYR A 65 1.04 4.95 -6.16
N CYS A 66 1.96 5.79 -5.68
CA CYS A 66 1.69 6.77 -4.63
C CYS A 66 1.50 8.16 -5.22
N ALA A 67 0.29 8.70 -5.12
CA ALA A 67 -0.09 10.00 -5.64
C ALA A 67 -0.43 10.98 -4.51
N PRO A 68 -0.31 12.30 -4.73
CA PRO A 68 -0.82 13.30 -3.80
C PRO A 68 -2.34 13.18 -3.65
N VAL A 69 -2.85 13.29 -2.42
CA VAL A 69 -4.30 13.20 -2.12
C VAL A 69 -5.14 14.19 -2.94
N LYS A 70 -4.57 15.34 -3.31
CA LYS A 70 -5.20 16.36 -4.18
C LYS A 70 -5.64 15.79 -5.53
N GLN A 71 -5.00 14.74 -6.04
CA GLN A 71 -5.35 14.10 -7.30
C GLN A 71 -6.60 13.21 -7.22
N LYS A 72 -7.15 12.95 -6.02
CA LYS A 72 -8.42 12.21 -5.85
C LYS A 72 -9.56 12.83 -6.66
N LYS A 73 -9.65 14.17 -6.68
CA LYS A 73 -10.67 14.89 -7.48
C LYS A 73 -10.52 14.62 -8.98
N LEU A 74 -9.28 14.58 -9.48
CA LEU A 74 -9.01 14.29 -10.88
C LEU A 74 -9.30 12.82 -11.21
N LEU A 75 -8.94 11.90 -10.31
CA LEU A 75 -9.28 10.48 -10.44
C LEU A 75 -10.79 10.29 -10.53
N GLN A 76 -11.57 10.89 -9.62
CA GLN A 76 -13.03 10.79 -9.61
C GLN A 76 -13.67 11.39 -10.87
N LYS A 77 -13.13 12.49 -11.40
CA LYS A 77 -13.59 13.06 -12.68
C LYS A 77 -13.35 12.12 -13.87
N LEU A 78 -12.20 11.43 -13.88
CA LEU A 78 -11.83 10.52 -14.98
C LEU A 78 -12.44 9.13 -14.84
N ARG A 79 -12.74 8.71 -13.61
CA ARG A 79 -13.24 7.38 -13.25
C ARG A 79 -14.29 7.51 -12.13
N PRO A 80 -15.51 8.01 -12.43
CA PRO A 80 -16.55 8.25 -11.42
C PRO A 80 -17.08 6.96 -10.78
N THR A 81 -17.00 5.83 -11.49
CA THR A 81 -17.47 4.51 -11.00
C THR A 81 -16.47 3.84 -10.06
N LEU A 82 -15.22 4.32 -9.94
CA LEU A 82 -14.25 3.74 -9.02
C LEU A 82 -14.66 4.02 -7.57
N LYS A 83 -14.74 2.96 -6.77
CA LYS A 83 -14.96 3.04 -5.32
C LYS A 83 -13.63 2.98 -4.57
N GLU A 84 -13.59 3.69 -3.46
CA GLU A 84 -12.47 3.63 -2.52
C GLU A 84 -12.46 2.24 -1.88
N HIS A 85 -11.33 1.53 -1.97
CA HIS A 85 -11.14 0.28 -1.25
C HIS A 85 -10.61 0.59 0.13
N GLU A 86 -11.42 0.30 1.15
CA GLU A 86 -11.03 0.36 2.54
C GLU A 86 -10.20 -0.88 2.88
N ASN A 87 -8.96 -0.65 3.32
CA ASN A 87 -8.06 -1.71 3.75
C ASN A 87 -8.38 -1.95 5.23
N ASN A 88 -9.26 -2.91 5.51
CA ASN A 88 -9.57 -3.38 6.87
C ASN A 88 -8.41 -4.25 7.38
#